data_AF-A0A3C0UFE3-F1
#
_entry.id   AF-A0A3C0UFE3-F1
#
_cell.length_a   1.000
_cell.length_b   1.000
_cell.length_c   1.000
_cell.angle_alpha   90.00
_cell.angle_beta   90.00
_cell.angle_gamma   90.00
#
_symmetry.space_group_name_H-M   'P 1'
#
loop_
_entity.id
_entity.type
_entity.pdbx_description
1 polymer ?
#
loop_
_entity_poly.entity_id
_entity_poly.type
_entity_poly.pdbx_seq_one_letter_code
_entity_poly.pdbx_strand_id
1 'polypeptide(L)' 'GRLLEPLPLILDDVLVRFDAPRQQGTAKVLLEVAKGQQVFLFSCHKHTRQLIRNVHACGEDTSTSVVYYDVNNGTICPSR' A
#
# COMPACT_ATOMS: atom_id res chain seq x y z
N GLY A 1 -18.17 -10.66 -23.81
CA GLY A 1 -17.71 -9.33 -23.39
C GLY A 1 -16.48 -9.53 -22.54
N ARG A 2 -15.37 -8.89 -22.89
CA ARG A 2 -14.09 -9.04 -22.17
C ARG A 2 -14.30 -8.57 -20.72
N LEU A 3 -14.12 -9.45 -19.74
CA LEU A 3 -14.02 -9.07 -18.34
C LEU A 3 -12.81 -8.11 -18.26
N LEU A 4 -13.08 -6.82 -18.07
CA LEU A 4 -12.03 -5.83 -17.88
C LEU A 4 -11.40 -6.13 -16.52
N GLU A 5 -10.12 -6.49 -16.52
CA GLU A 5 -9.34 -6.58 -15.28
C GLU A 5 -9.44 -5.24 -14.52
N PRO A 6 -9.55 -5.26 -13.18
CA PRO A 6 -9.71 -4.03 -12.41
C PRO A 6 -8.51 -3.11 -12.61
N LEU A 7 -8.79 -1.83 -12.89
CA LEU A 7 -7.76 -0.83 -13.11
C LEU A 7 -6.89 -0.65 -11.85
N PRO A 8 -5.60 -0.33 -11.99
CA PRO A 8 -4.75 -0.08 -10.84
C PRO A 8 -5.24 1.13 -10.04
N LEU A 9 -5.21 1.02 -8.71
CA LEU A 9 -5.44 2.11 -7.78
C LEU A 9 -4.12 2.81 -7.47
N ILE A 10 -4.04 4.11 -7.73
CA ILE A 10 -2.86 4.95 -7.42
C ILE A 10 -3.25 5.96 -6.35
N LEU A 11 -2.50 5.98 -5.24
CA LEU A 11 -2.76 6.82 -4.08
C LEU A 11 -1.51 7.60 -3.71
N ASP A 12 -1.64 8.91 -3.46
CA ASP A 12 -0.52 9.77 -3.07
C ASP A 12 -0.78 10.39 -1.68
N ASP A 13 0.03 9.97 -0.70
CA ASP A 13 0.05 10.46 0.69
C ASP A 13 -1.32 10.50 1.42
N VAL A 14 -2.24 9.60 1.05
CA VAL A 14 -3.64 9.61 1.54
C VAL A 14 -3.79 9.34 3.05
N LEU A 15 -2.80 8.74 3.70
CA LEU A 15 -2.90 8.33 5.11
C LEU A 15 -2.42 9.41 6.10
N VAL A 16 -1.74 10.46 5.63
CA VAL A 16 -1.06 11.42 6.51
C VAL A 16 -2.01 12.21 7.41
N ARG A 17 -3.27 12.40 6.99
CA ARG A 17 -4.26 13.21 7.71
C ARG A 17 -5.09 12.43 8.73
N PHE A 18 -4.87 11.12 8.83
CA PHE A 18 -5.64 10.24 9.70
C PHE A 18 -4.99 10.11 11.08
N ASP A 19 -5.82 9.92 12.11
CA ASP A 19 -5.33 9.48 13.41
C ASP A 19 -4.82 8.03 13.34
N ALA A 20 -4.04 7.61 14.34
CA ALA A 20 -3.40 6.28 14.32
C ALA A 20 -4.40 5.12 14.13
N PRO A 21 -5.58 5.09 14.79
CA PRO A 21 -6.57 4.04 14.53
C PRO A 21 -7.08 4.02 13.09
N ARG A 22 -7.38 5.18 12.50
CA ARG A 22 -7.84 5.26 11.10
C ARG A 22 -6.73 4.89 10.13
N GLN A 23 -5.49 5.30 10.39
CA GLN A 23 -4.34 4.88 9.59
C GLN A 23 -4.22 3.36 9.53
N GLN A 24 -4.29 2.68 10.68
CA GLN A 24 -4.27 1.21 10.75
C GLN A 24 -5.47 0.57 10.03
N GLY A 25 -6.68 1.11 10.23
CA GLY A 25 -7.88 0.62 9.55
C GLY A 25 -7.79 0.75 8.03
N THR A 26 -7.38 1.91 7.53
CA THR A 26 -7.20 2.13 6.09
C THR A 26 -6.09 1.26 5.52
N ALA A 27 -4.97 1.08 6.22
CA ALA A 27 -3.90 0.17 5.81
C ALA A 27 -4.42 -1.28 5.64
N LYS A 28 -5.26 -1.77 6.55
CA LYS A 28 -5.91 -3.09 6.42
C LYS A 28 -6.79 -3.15 5.17
N VAL A 29 -7.64 -2.14 4.96
CA VAL A 29 -8.51 -2.07 3.77
C VAL A 29 -7.70 -2.04 2.48
N LEU A 30 -6.59 -1.31 2.43
CA LEU A 30 -5.73 -1.27 1.24
C LEU A 30 -5.11 -2.64 0.92
N LEU A 31 -4.71 -3.41 1.94
CA LEU A 31 -4.21 -4.77 1.75
C LEU A 31 -5.31 -5.73 1.27
N GLU A 32 -6.53 -5.60 1.80
CA GLU A 32 -7.67 -6.37 1.32
C GLU A 32 -8.01 -6.05 -0.14
N VAL A 33 -8.02 -4.78 -0.53
CA VAL A 33 -8.20 -4.36 -1.93
C VAL A 33 -7.08 -4.93 -2.82
N ALA A 34 -5.84 -4.96 -2.31
CA ALA A 34 -4.68 -5.46 -3.04
C ALA A 34 -4.74 -6.96 -3.38
N LYS A 35 -5.64 -7.74 -2.75
CA LYS A 35 -5.89 -9.14 -3.12
C LYS A 35 -6.53 -9.30 -4.50
N GLY A 36 -7.34 -8.33 -4.91
CA GLY A 36 -8.10 -8.38 -6.17
C GLY A 36 -7.75 -7.30 -7.19
N GLN A 37 -6.96 -6.29 -6.80
CA GLN A 37 -6.65 -5.13 -7.62
C GLN A 37 -5.24 -4.64 -7.34
N GLN A 38 -4.50 -4.21 -8.37
CA GLN A 38 -3.18 -3.64 -8.15
C GLN A 38 -3.28 -2.30 -7.42
N VAL A 39 -2.49 -2.12 -6.36
CA VAL A 39 -2.44 -0.88 -5.57
C VAL A 39 -1.02 -0.31 -5.57
N PHE A 40 -0.88 0.94 -5.99
CA PHE A 40 0.32 1.74 -5.86
C PHE A 40 0.10 2.83 -4.82
N LEU A 41 0.81 2.75 -3.70
CA LEU A 41 0.78 3.74 -2.65
C LEU A 41 2.09 4.53 -2.65
N PHE A 42 2.01 5.79 -3.03
CA PHE A 42 3.10 6.75 -2.97
C PHE A 42 3.04 7.51 -1.65
N SER A 43 4.18 7.65 -1.00
CA SER A 43 4.29 8.44 0.21
C SER A 43 5.71 8.95 0.39
N CYS A 44 5.85 10.21 0.79
CA CYS A 44 7.15 10.74 1.25
C CYS A 44 7.43 10.40 2.72
N HIS A 45 6.45 9.83 3.44
CA HIS A 45 6.53 9.57 4.88
C HIS A 45 6.99 8.14 5.18
N LYS A 46 8.16 8.01 5.83
CA LYS A 46 8.70 6.71 6.30
C LYS A 46 7.72 5.96 7.21
N HIS A 47 6.91 6.68 7.99
CA HIS A 47 5.89 6.10 8.85
C HIS A 47 4.85 5.29 8.07
N THR A 48 4.42 5.76 6.88
CA THR A 48 3.46 5.05 6.02
C THR A 48 3.98 3.67 5.62
N ARG A 49 5.25 3.59 5.20
CA ARG A 49 5.92 2.31 4.90
C ARG A 49 5.89 1.38 6.11
N GLN A 50 6.26 1.88 7.28
CA GLN A 50 6.31 1.07 8.49
C GLN A 50 4.92 0.60 8.94
N LEU A 51 3.91 1.46 8.81
CA LEU A 51 2.51 1.12 9.08
C LEU A 51 2.05 -0.05 8.22
N ILE A 52 2.21 0.03 6.89
CA ILE A 52 1.82 -1.04 5.97
C ILE A 52 2.56 -2.33 6.31
N ARG A 53 3.86 -2.26 6.58
CA ARG A 53 4.67 -3.42 6.98
C ARG A 53 4.16 -4.07 8.26
N ASN A 54 3.87 -3.28 9.29
CA ASN A 54 3.39 -3.78 10.57
C ASN A 54 2.01 -4.43 10.41
N VAL A 55 1.10 -3.79 9.67
CA VAL A 55 -0.24 -4.33 9.43
C VAL A 55 -0.18 -5.61 8.60
N HIS A 56 0.69 -5.67 7.59
CA HIS A 56 0.91 -6.87 6.77
C HIS A 56 1.49 -8.02 7.58
N ALA A 57 2.48 -7.77 8.44
CA ALA A 57 3.12 -8.80 9.27
C ALA A 57 2.19 -9.36 10.37
N CYS A 58 1.28 -8.53 10.89
CA CYS A 58 0.30 -8.96 11.91
C CYS A 58 -1.01 -9.51 11.31
N GLY A 59 -1.18 -9.51 9.99
CA GLY A 59 -2.38 -10.01 9.33
C GLY A 59 -2.43 -11.54 9.30
N GLU A 60 -3.62 -12.11 9.47
CA GLU A 60 -3.85 -13.55 9.34
C GLU A 60 -3.72 -14.03 7.88
N ASP A 61 -3.84 -13.12 6.91
CA ASP A 61 -3.88 -13.42 5.49
C ASP A 61 -2.63 -12.86 4.78
N THR A 62 -1.61 -13.71 4.63
CA THR A 62 -0.32 -13.38 3.99
C THR A 62 -0.34 -13.54 2.48
N SER A 63 -1.51 -13.78 1.88
CA SER A 63 -1.66 -13.98 0.44
C SER A 63 -1.29 -12.75 -0.40
N THR A 64 -1.34 -11.55 0.18
CA THR A 64 -1.05 -10.30 -0.51
C THR A 64 0.45 -10.04 -0.54
N SER A 65 1.04 -10.01 -1.75
CA SER A 65 2.44 -9.62 -1.93
C SER A 65 2.60 -8.10 -1.81
N VAL A 66 3.47 -7.66 -0.91
CA VAL A 66 3.81 -6.25 -0.72
C VAL A 66 5.29 -6.05 -1.01
N VAL A 67 5.59 -5.14 -1.92
CA VAL A 67 6.94 -4.74 -2.30
C VAL A 67 7.12 -3.25 -2.04
N TYR A 68 8.33 -2.85 -1.66
CA TYR A 68 8.66 -1.47 -1.32
C TYR A 68 9.70 -0.95 -2.30
N TYR A 69 9.48 0.27 -2.78
CA TYR A 69 10.38 0.95 -3.69
C TYR A 69 10.71 2.36 -3.18
N ASP A 70 11.95 2.77 -3.35
CA ASP A 70 12.41 4.13 -3.15
C ASP A 70 12.40 4.84 -4.50
N VAL A 71 11.84 6.05 -4.55
CA VAL A 71 11.78 6.88 -5.75
C VAL A 71 12.67 8.10 -5.55
N ASN A 72 13.74 8.21 -6.34
CA ASN A 72 14.70 9.31 -6.26
C ASN A 72 15.09 9.80 -7.66
N ASN A 73 14.95 11.11 -7.93
CA ASN A 73 15.29 11.72 -9.21
C ASN A 73 14.73 10.97 -10.44
N GLY A 74 13.45 10.57 -10.38
CA GLY A 74 12.79 9.82 -11.45
C GLY A 74 13.19 8.33 -11.57
N THR A 75 14.07 7.85 -10.72
CA THR A 75 14.47 6.43 -10.66
C THR A 75 13.68 5.70 -9.58
N ILE A 76 13.18 4.51 -9.91
CA ILE A 76 12.50 3.61 -8.98
C ILE A 76 13.46 2.46 -8.66
N CYS A 77 13.83 2.30 -7.40
CA CYS A 77 14.72 1.23 -6.92
C CYS A 77 14.03 0.41 -5.84
N PRO A 78 14.19 -0.93 -5.81
CA PRO A 78 13.70 -1.75 -4.71
C PRO A 78 14.28 -1.26 -3.38
N SER A 79 13.42 -0.93 -2.41
CA SER A 79 13.85 -0.57 -1.06
C SER A 79 14.36 -1.83 -0.35
N ARG A 80 15.57 -1.78 0.19
CA ARG A 80 16.10 -2.83 1.08
C ARG A 80 15.37 -2.85 2.43
#